data_AF-A0A7Z0RV50-F1
#
_entry.id   AF-A0A7Z0RV50-F1
#
_cell.length_a   1.000
_cell.length_b   1.000
_cell.length_c   1.000
_cell.angle_alpha   90.00
_cell.angle_beta   90.00
_cell.angle_gamma   90.00
#
_symmetry.space_group_name_H-M   'P 1'
#
loop_
_entity.id
_entity.type
_entity.pdbx_description
1 polymer ?
#
loop_
_entity_poly.entity_id
_entity_poly.type
_entity_poly.pdbx_seq_one_letter_code
_entity_poly.pdbx_strand_id
1 'polypeptide(L)'
;MGVTTVRLQAEVEQHLEAIAGRLHRSKGWVINQALSEYIEKQQREQKRWQQTLEAMESAAQGKVVDASEVHGWLNSWGTENEQDAPRSGK
;
A
#
# COMPACT_ATOMS: atom_id res chain seq x y z
N MET A 1 -17.26 18.85 13.55
CA MET A 1 -16.47 17.65 13.84
C MET A 1 -17.30 16.73 14.73
N GLY A 2 -17.39 15.44 14.39
CA GLY A 2 -18.05 14.46 15.25
C GLY A 2 -17.12 13.98 16.36
N VAL A 3 -17.69 13.55 17.49
CA VAL A 3 -16.95 12.92 18.58
C VAL A 3 -17.39 11.48 18.69
N THR A 4 -16.44 10.55 18.61
CA THR A 4 -16.68 9.13 18.83
C THR A 4 -16.04 8.73 20.15
N THR A 5 -16.84 8.23 21.08
CA THR A 5 -16.35 7.73 22.38
C THR A 5 -16.06 6.25 22.28
N VAL A 6 -14.84 5.84 22.64
CA VAL A 6 -14.40 4.44 22.65
C VAL A 6 -13.91 4.06 24.03
N ARG A 7 -14.16 2.81 24.43
CA ARG A 7 -13.55 2.24 25.64
C ARG A 7 -12.20 1.64 25.26
N LEU A 8 -11.15 2.05 25.95
CA LEU A 8 -9.81 1.50 25.78
C LEU A 8 -9.53 0.48 26.89
N GLN A 9 -8.78 -0.56 26.55
CA GLN A 9 -8.19 -1.44 27.56
C GLN A 9 -7.10 -0.66 28.30
N ALA A 10 -6.93 -0.93 29.60
CA ALA A 10 -6.01 -0.19 30.45
C ALA A 10 -4.56 -0.18 29.92
N GLU A 11 -4.09 -1.31 29.40
CA GLU A 11 -2.77 -1.44 28.78
C GLU A 11 -2.62 -0.52 27.55
N VAL A 12 -3.61 -0.51 26.65
CA VAL A 12 -3.63 0.36 25.47
C VAL A 12 -3.59 1.84 25.86
N GLU A 13 -4.33 2.23 26.90
CA GLU A 13 -4.31 3.61 27.40
C GLU A 13 -2.94 3.99 27.97
N GLN A 14 -2.27 3.10 28.71
CA GLN A 14 -0.92 3.35 29.23
C GLN A 14 0.10 3.54 28.10
N HIS A 15 0.04 2.71 27.06
CA HIS A 15 0.90 2.88 25.88
C HIS A 15 0.61 4.19 25.14
N LEU A 16 -0.67 4.54 24.98
CA LEU A 16 -1.08 5.77 24.34
C LEU A 16 -0.56 7.01 25.10
N GLU A 17 -0.65 7.02 26.43
CA GLU A 17 -0.13 8.09 27.27
C GLU A 17 1.39 8.21 27.13
N ALA A 18 2.12 7.09 27.12
CA ALA A 18 3.57 7.09 26.92
C ALA A 18 3.98 7.63 25.54
N ILE A 19 3.25 7.27 24.48
CA ILE A 19 3.49 7.77 23.12
C ILE A 19 3.18 9.27 23.05
N ALA A 20 2.03 9.69 23.58
CA ALA A 20 1.61 11.08 23.64
C ALA A 20 2.65 11.95 24.37
N GLY A 21 3.17 11.47 25.51
CA GLY A 21 4.24 12.11 26.26
C GLY A 21 5.53 12.25 25.46
N ARG A 22 6.01 11.17 24.81
CA ARG A 22 7.22 11.21 23.97
C ARG A 22 7.07 12.19 22.80
N LEU A 23 5.91 12.20 22.16
CA LEU A 23 5.63 13.07 21.01
C LEU A 23 5.28 14.51 21.40
N HIS A 24 5.11 14.81 22.69
CA HIS A 24 4.62 16.10 23.19
C HIS A 24 3.29 16.50 22.53
N ARG A 25 2.36 15.54 22.41
CA ARG A 25 1.04 15.70 21.80
C ARG A 25 -0.06 15.17 22.71
N SER A 26 -1.30 15.59 22.47
CA SER A 26 -2.45 15.04 23.21
C SER A 26 -2.78 13.62 22.75
N LYS A 27 -3.37 12.81 23.64
CA LYS A 27 -3.90 11.47 23.30
C LYS A 27 -4.84 11.52 22.10
N GLY A 28 -5.74 12.50 22.05
CA GLY A 28 -6.67 12.69 20.93
C GLY A 28 -5.97 12.96 19.59
N TRP A 29 -4.87 13.72 19.60
CA TRP A 29 -4.07 13.94 18.39
C TRP A 29 -3.44 12.63 17.89
N VAL A 30 -2.86 11.83 18.81
CA VAL A 30 -2.26 10.53 18.47
C VAL A 30 -3.31 9.54 17.96
N ILE A 31 -4.48 9.48 18.58
CA ILE A 31 -5.60 8.63 18.14
C ILE A 31 -6.03 9.02 16.71
N ASN A 32 -6.21 10.31 16.44
CA ASN A 32 -6.61 10.78 15.11
C ASN A 32 -5.56 10.43 14.06
N GLN A 33 -4.28 10.65 14.36
CA GLN A 33 -3.18 10.30 13.46
C GLN A 33 -3.16 8.80 13.15
N ALA A 34 -3.22 7.97 14.19
CA ALA A 34 -3.22 6.51 14.04
C ALA A 34 -4.45 6.02 13.24
N LEU A 35 -5.62 6.62 13.46
CA LEU A 35 -6.83 6.28 12.72
C LEU A 35 -6.74 6.67 11.25
N SER A 36 -6.22 7.86 10.93
CA SER A 36 -5.98 8.29 9.56
C SER A 36 -5.03 7.34 8.84
N GLU A 37 -3.89 7.01 9.45
CA GLU A 37 -2.92 6.06 8.88
C GLU A 37 -3.52 4.66 8.70
N TYR A 38 -4.32 4.20 9.67
CA TYR A 38 -5.01 2.91 9.58
C TYR A 38 -5.99 2.88 8.40
N ILE A 39 -6.82 3.91 8.23
CA ILE A 39 -7.79 3.99 7.14
C ILE A 39 -7.07 4.02 5.78
N GLU A 40 -6.02 4.84 5.64
CA GLU A 40 -5.23 4.89 4.41
C GLU A 40 -4.57 3.54 4.09
N LYS A 41 -4.07 2.84 5.12
CA LYS A 41 -3.51 1.49 4.96
C LYS A 41 -4.57 0.52 4.45
N GLN A 42 -5.76 0.49 5.06
CA GLN A 42 -6.86 -0.39 4.65
C GLN A 42 -7.29 -0.14 3.19
N GLN A 43 -7.43 1.12 2.80
CA GLN A 43 -7.76 1.47 1.41
C GLN A 43 -6.69 1.01 0.43
N ARG A 44 -5.40 1.15 0.79
CA ARG A 44 -4.27 0.71 -0.03
C ARG A 44 -4.23 -0.81 -0.16
N GLU A 45 -4.49 -1.54 0.91
CA GLU A 45 -4.58 -3.01 0.91
C GLU A 45 -5.72 -3.48 0.01
N GLN A 46 -6.90 -2.89 0.13
CA GLN A 46 -8.04 -3.21 -0.74
C GLN A 46 -7.73 -2.93 -2.21
N LYS A 47 -7.09 -1.79 -2.52
CA LYS A 47 -6.68 -1.46 -3.89
C LYS A 47 -5.69 -2.49 -4.44
N ARG A 48 -4.66 -2.86 -3.66
CA ARG A 48 -3.67 -3.87 -4.05
C ARG A 48 -4.31 -5.23 -4.27
N TRP A 49 -5.28 -5.60 -3.43
CA TRP A 49 -6.03 -6.84 -3.57
C TRP A 49 -6.79 -6.86 -4.90
N GLN A 50 -7.54 -5.81 -5.21
CA GLN A 50 -8.26 -5.67 -6.47
C GLN A 50 -7.32 -5.75 -7.68
N GLN A 51 -6.18 -5.03 -7.64
CA GLN A 51 -5.16 -5.08 -8.69
C GLN A 51 -4.57 -6.49 -8.87
N THR A 52 -4.42 -7.25 -7.79
CA THR A 52 -3.93 -8.63 -7.84
C THR A 52 -4.93 -9.53 -8.56
N LEU A 53 -6.21 -9.41 -8.22
CA LEU A 53 -7.28 -10.17 -8.89
C LEU A 53 -7.34 -9.85 -10.39
N GLU A 54 -7.26 -8.57 -10.76
CA GLU A 54 -7.23 -8.12 -12.16
C GLU A 54 -6.00 -8.67 -12.91
N ALA A 55 -4.82 -8.64 -12.29
CA ALA A 55 -3.61 -9.20 -12.88
C ALA A 55 -3.71 -10.73 -13.06
N MET A 56 -4.25 -11.44 -12.07
CA MET A 56 -4.50 -12.88 -12.15
C MET A 56 -5.48 -13.23 -13.27
N GLU A 57 -6.57 -12.47 -13.41
CA GLU A 57 -7.54 -12.66 -14.49
C GLU A 57 -6.91 -12.38 -15.86
N SER A 58 -6.12 -11.30 -16.00
CA SER A 58 -5.39 -10.97 -17.22
C SER A 58 -4.44 -12.10 -17.63
N ALA A 59 -3.69 -12.66 -16.67
CA ALA A 59 -2.81 -13.79 -16.92
C ALA A 59 -3.59 -15.06 -17.32
N ALA A 60 -4.72 -15.35 -16.66
CA ALA A 60 -5.59 -16.47 -17.02
C ALA A 60 -6.18 -16.34 -18.44
N GLN A 61 -6.37 -15.10 -18.93
CA GLN A 61 -6.77 -14.80 -20.30
C GLN A 61 -5.60 -14.89 -21.32
N GLY A 62 -4.40 -15.31 -20.88
CA GLY A 62 -3.23 -15.44 -21.74
C GLY A 62 -2.53 -14.12 -22.08
N LYS A 63 -2.91 -13.00 -21.44
CA LYS A 63 -2.25 -11.69 -21.61
C LYS A 63 -0.94 -11.65 -20.82
N VAL A 64 0.01 -12.47 -21.26
CA VAL A 64 1.34 -12.60 -20.68
C VAL A 64 2.39 -12.26 -21.74
N VAL A 65 3.61 -11.98 -21.29
CA VAL A 65 4.78 -11.69 -22.13
C VAL A 65 5.87 -12.69 -21.79
N ASP A 66 6.68 -13.08 -22.77
CA ASP A 66 7.80 -13.98 -22.51
C ASP A 66 8.84 -13.32 -21.58
N ALA A 67 9.34 -14.09 -20.61
CA ALA A 67 10.29 -13.57 -19.64
C ALA A 67 11.58 -13.06 -20.29
N SER A 68 12.03 -13.67 -21.39
CA SER A 68 13.24 -13.26 -22.11
C SER A 68 13.09 -11.88 -22.76
N GLU A 69 11.91 -11.56 -23.30
CA GLU A 69 11.60 -10.23 -23.84
C GLU A 69 11.61 -9.17 -22.74
N VAL A 70 11.03 -9.48 -21.58
CA VAL A 70 11.04 -8.58 -20.41
C VAL A 70 12.47 -8.36 -19.90
N HIS A 71 13.28 -9.41 -19.82
CA HIS A 71 14.68 -9.28 -19.39
C HIS A 71 15.52 -8.48 -20.39
N GLY A 72 15.33 -8.69 -21.70
CA GLY A 72 15.99 -7.90 -22.73
C GLY A 72 15.67 -6.41 -22.61
N TRP A 73 14.39 -6.09 -22.40
CA TRP A 73 13.93 -4.73 -22.17
C TRP A 73 14.53 -4.10 -20.90
N LEU A 74 14.44 -4.77 -19.75
CA LEU A 74 14.98 -4.27 -18.48
C LEU A 74 16.50 -4.03 -18.55
N ASN A 75 17.23 -4.87 -19.27
CA ASN A 75 18.68 -4.72 -19.45
C ASN A 75 19.05 -3.54 -20.37
N SER A 76 18.12 -3.05 -21.19
CA SER A 76 18.34 -1.90 -22.07
C SER A 76 18.18 -0.54 -21.38
N TRP A 77 17.54 -0.52 -20.20
CA TRP A 77 17.27 0.71 -19.45
C TRP A 77 18.55 1.47 -19.09
N GLY A 78 18.55 2.78 -19.33
CA GLY A 78 19.70 3.63 -19.03
C GLY A 78 20.87 3.47 -20.01
N THR A 79 20.65 2.82 -21.14
CA THR A 79 21.59 2.74 -22.27
C THR A 79 21.10 3.58 -23.45
N GLU A 80 21.96 3.83 -24.44
CA GLU A 80 21.57 4.53 -25.68
C GLU A 80 20.58 3.73 -26.55
N ASN A 81 20.44 2.43 -26.29
CA ASN A 81 19.56 1.52 -27.01
C ASN A 81 18.38 1.03 -26.15
N GLU A 82 17.84 1.90 -25.30
CA GLU A 82 16.67 1.58 -24.49
C GLU A 82 15.49 1.15 -25.38
N GLN A 83 14.95 -0.02 -25.09
CA GLN A 83 13.89 -0.66 -25.87
C GLN A 83 12.50 -0.29 -25.33
N ASP A 84 11.48 -0.41 -26.17
CA ASP A 84 10.10 -0.27 -25.73
C ASP A 84 9.66 -1.46 -24.86
N ALA A 85 8.74 -1.19 -23.92
CA ALA A 85 8.18 -2.24 -23.07
C ALA A 85 7.49 -3.33 -23.91
N PRO A 86 7.81 -4.61 -23.69
CA PRO A 86 7.20 -5.69 -24.44
C PRO A 86 5.71 -5.78 -24.07
N ARG A 87 4.88 -6.09 -25.06
CA ARG A 87 3.42 -6.07 -24.92
C ARG A 87 2.89 -7.49 -24.99
N SER A 88 1.94 -7.82 -24.11
CA SER A 88 1.24 -9.10 -24.22
C SER A 88 0.47 -9.11 -25.53
N GLY A 89 0.82 -10.04 -26.42
CA GLY A 89 0.05 -10.26 -27.65
C GLY A 89 -1.39 -10.59 -27.29
N LYS A 90 -2.32 -9.86 -27.88
CA LYS A 90 -3.54 -10.52 -28.36
C LYS A 90 -3.19 -11.20 -29.68
#